data_AF-A0A0J7K1T5-F1
#
_entry.id   AF-A0A0J7K1T5-F1
#
_cell.length_a   1.000
_cell.length_b   1.000
_cell.length_c   1.000
_cell.angle_alpha   90.00
_cell.angle_beta   90.00
_cell.angle_gamma   90.00
#
_symmetry.space_group_name_H-M   'P 1'
#
loop_
_entity.id
_entity.type
_entity.pdbx_description
1 polymer ?
#
loop_
_entity_poly.entity_id
_entity_poly.type
_entity_poly.pdbx_seq_one_letter_code
_entity_poly.pdbx_strand_id
1 'polypeptide(L)'
;MEVTCLNFQDVLSELDSIIENATFLSIDGEFTGLNSGPDAGPFDTPAQYYAKLRAGSMDFLLVQFGLSVFTYDSQTDKYSQRSYNFYVFPKPVNRQADCRFMCQASSIAFLANQDFDFNKLFNYGIPYLSANEEEKLAKRLEEKQKIKEENNQDLIPISDTDKPQIEEICSRIEDFLTSDAEEITIDKCNAFMRRLVYQEAKIRWPNKVRVESKVENTWQCLSIQKIGTKEEEEEKENKKREKEKLEIKQAVGLSNLLKKIVESGKIIVGHNMLLDLCHIVHQFFTHLPNDYLEFKTLIHGLFPRDVYQFKEHVTSSNLNVLLDIVSKSPFSIPDVEPVEGRSYSVSTEKSHEAGYDAYITGLCFIALSNYLGQ
;
A
#
# COMPACT_ATOMS: atom_id res chain seq x y z
N MET A 1 1.30 -14.83 -10.14
CA MET A 1 2.51 -14.54 -9.32
C MET A 1 2.07 -14.03 -7.96
N GLU A 2 2.71 -14.48 -6.88
CA GLU A 2 2.47 -13.92 -5.55
C GLU A 2 3.33 -12.67 -5.29
N VAL A 3 2.70 -11.64 -4.73
CA VAL A 3 3.31 -10.33 -4.49
C VAL A 3 3.14 -9.94 -3.03
N THR A 4 4.27 -9.64 -2.39
CA THR A 4 4.38 -9.23 -0.98
C THR A 4 5.23 -7.97 -0.90
N CYS A 5 5.40 -7.39 0.30
CA CYS A 5 6.25 -6.21 0.46
C CYS A 5 7.72 -6.44 0.05
N LEU A 6 8.17 -7.69 -0.07
CA LEU A 6 9.53 -8.04 -0.47
C LEU A 6 9.81 -7.82 -1.97
N ASN A 7 8.82 -8.04 -2.84
CA ASN A 7 8.97 -7.97 -4.30
C ASN A 7 8.03 -6.93 -4.95
N PHE A 8 7.21 -6.22 -4.17
CA PHE A 8 6.22 -5.30 -4.68
C PHE A 8 6.78 -4.18 -5.54
N GLN A 9 7.96 -3.62 -5.21
CA GLN A 9 8.53 -2.51 -5.99
C GLN A 9 8.95 -2.94 -7.39
N ASP A 10 9.57 -4.11 -7.51
CA ASP A 10 9.99 -4.66 -8.81
C ASP A 10 8.77 -4.97 -9.68
N VAL A 11 7.74 -5.58 -9.08
CA VAL A 11 6.46 -5.87 -9.75
C VAL A 11 5.74 -4.59 -10.17
N LEU A 12 5.74 -3.56 -9.33
CA LEU A 12 5.13 -2.27 -9.65
C LEU A 12 5.79 -1.60 -10.87
N SER A 13 7.12 -1.66 -10.95
CA SER A 13 7.87 -1.14 -12.11
C SER A 13 7.61 -1.95 -13.39
N GLU A 14 7.49 -3.27 -13.28
CA GLU A 14 7.12 -4.13 -14.41
C GLU A 14 5.70 -3.80 -14.93
N LEU A 15 4.76 -3.59 -14.01
CA LEU A 15 3.36 -3.34 -14.31
C LEU A 15 3.10 -2.03 -15.05
N ASP A 16 4.01 -1.05 -14.99
CA ASP A 16 3.88 0.21 -15.73
C ASP A 16 3.69 -0.04 -17.23
N SER A 17 4.59 -0.82 -17.82
CA SER A 17 4.51 -1.16 -19.25
C SER A 17 3.37 -2.13 -19.57
N ILE A 18 3.04 -3.04 -18.64
CA ILE A 18 2.03 -4.08 -18.86
C ILE A 18 0.62 -3.48 -18.85
N ILE A 19 0.31 -2.60 -17.88
CA ILE A 19 -0.99 -1.93 -17.77
C ILE A 19 -1.18 -0.96 -18.94
N GLU A 20 -0.14 -0.24 -19.35
CA GLU A 20 -0.20 0.66 -20.51
C GLU A 20 -0.61 -0.09 -21.79
N ASN A 21 -0.03 -1.27 -22.01
CA ASN A 21 -0.32 -2.12 -23.17
C ASN A 21 -1.51 -3.08 -22.97
N ALA A 22 -2.20 -3.03 -21.84
CA ALA A 22 -3.35 -3.88 -21.57
C ALA A 22 -4.53 -3.53 -22.48
N THR A 23 -5.27 -4.55 -22.90
CA THR A 23 -6.59 -4.39 -23.53
C THR A 23 -7.65 -4.15 -22.47
N PHE A 24 -7.65 -4.97 -21.42
CA PHE A 24 -8.49 -4.81 -20.24
C PHE A 24 -7.84 -5.47 -19.02
N LEU A 25 -8.37 -5.15 -17.84
CA LEU A 25 -7.94 -5.68 -16.56
C LEU A 25 -9.10 -6.45 -15.95
N SER A 26 -8.82 -7.56 -15.29
CA SER A 26 -9.79 -8.23 -14.44
C SER A 26 -9.29 -8.29 -13.00
N ILE A 27 -10.21 -8.10 -12.06
CA ILE A 27 -9.91 -8.02 -10.63
C ILE A 27 -10.86 -8.87 -9.80
N ASP A 28 -10.37 -9.27 -8.64
CA ASP A 28 -11.11 -9.98 -7.60
C ASP A 28 -10.41 -9.75 -6.25
N GLY A 29 -11.09 -10.00 -5.13
CA GLY A 29 -10.57 -9.74 -3.80
C GLY A 29 -10.98 -10.77 -2.76
N GLU A 30 -10.04 -11.13 -1.89
CA GLU A 30 -10.34 -11.96 -0.70
C GLU A 30 -10.49 -11.11 0.54
N PHE A 31 -11.46 -11.45 1.39
CA PHE A 31 -11.86 -10.64 2.54
C PHE A 31 -11.74 -11.39 3.88
N THR A 32 -11.45 -10.67 4.96
CA THR A 32 -11.48 -11.25 6.32
C THR A 32 -12.88 -11.59 6.81
N GLY A 33 -13.92 -11.13 6.12
CA GLY A 33 -15.33 -11.41 6.38
C GLY A 33 -16.22 -10.69 5.37
N LEU A 34 -17.51 -11.02 5.38
CA LEU A 34 -18.46 -10.54 4.38
C LEU A 34 -19.50 -9.57 4.94
N ASN A 35 -20.08 -9.88 6.11
CA ASN A 35 -21.11 -9.03 6.72
C ASN A 35 -21.21 -9.27 8.23
N SER A 36 -21.22 -8.18 9.02
CA SER A 36 -21.53 -8.16 10.45
C SER A 36 -22.79 -7.34 10.77
N GLY A 37 -23.38 -6.71 9.75
CA GLY A 37 -24.55 -5.84 9.85
C GLY A 37 -25.87 -6.53 9.46
N PRO A 38 -26.98 -5.78 9.42
CA PRO A 38 -28.27 -6.32 9.05
C PRO A 38 -28.26 -6.85 7.61
N ASP A 39 -28.89 -8.02 7.41
CA ASP A 39 -28.97 -8.63 6.10
C ASP A 39 -29.73 -7.76 5.09
N ALA A 40 -29.23 -7.77 3.86
CA ALA A 40 -29.93 -7.20 2.73
C ALA A 40 -31.22 -7.98 2.45
N GLY A 41 -32.34 -7.27 2.38
CA GLY A 41 -33.64 -7.82 2.08
C GLY A 41 -33.93 -7.78 0.57
N PRO A 42 -34.78 -8.68 0.06
CA PRO A 42 -35.14 -8.72 -1.37
C PRO A 42 -35.90 -7.48 -1.87
N PHE A 43 -36.42 -6.66 -0.95
CA PHE A 43 -37.16 -5.42 -1.24
C PHE A 43 -36.36 -4.16 -0.91
N ASP A 44 -35.08 -4.29 -0.56
CA ASP A 44 -34.25 -3.11 -0.34
C ASP A 44 -34.08 -2.34 -1.65
N THR A 45 -34.26 -1.02 -1.58
CA THR A 45 -33.81 -0.13 -2.64
C THR A 45 -32.28 -0.19 -2.77
N PRO A 46 -31.70 0.16 -3.93
CA PRO A 46 -30.25 0.20 -4.09
C PRO A 46 -29.52 1.03 -3.02
N ALA A 47 -30.12 2.15 -2.60
CA ALA A 47 -29.58 2.99 -1.54
C ALA A 47 -29.61 2.31 -0.16
N GLN A 48 -30.68 1.57 0.17
CA GLN A 48 -30.77 0.78 1.41
C GLN A 48 -29.78 -0.38 1.40
N TYR A 49 -29.67 -1.09 0.27
CA TYR A 49 -28.70 -2.16 0.09
C TYR A 49 -27.28 -1.65 0.31
N TYR A 50 -26.91 -0.53 -0.34
CA TYR A 50 -25.62 0.12 -0.16
C TYR A 50 -25.37 0.51 1.30
N ALA A 51 -26.35 1.12 1.97
CA ALA A 51 -26.22 1.53 3.37
C ALA A 51 -25.94 0.34 4.30
N LYS A 52 -26.63 -0.79 4.09
CA LYS A 52 -26.40 -2.03 4.85
C LYS A 52 -25.02 -2.63 4.56
N LEU A 53 -24.65 -2.74 3.28
CA LEU A 53 -23.33 -3.25 2.86
C LEU A 53 -22.20 -2.41 3.47
N ARG A 54 -22.29 -1.08 3.38
CA ARG A 54 -21.31 -0.16 3.95
C ARG A 54 -21.19 -0.32 5.48
N ALA A 55 -22.32 -0.41 6.17
CA ALA A 55 -22.35 -0.53 7.64
C ALA A 55 -21.89 -1.91 8.15
N GLY A 56 -22.14 -2.98 7.38
CA GLY A 56 -21.84 -4.35 7.80
C GLY A 56 -20.52 -4.91 7.29
N SER A 57 -19.90 -4.31 6.26
CA SER A 57 -18.76 -4.95 5.58
C SER A 57 -17.44 -4.19 5.73
N MET A 58 -17.47 -2.87 5.97
CA MET A 58 -16.25 -2.04 5.92
C MET A 58 -15.33 -2.15 7.15
N ASP A 59 -15.73 -2.90 8.18
CA ASP A 59 -14.85 -3.28 9.30
C ASP A 59 -13.97 -4.50 8.96
N PHE A 60 -14.27 -5.22 7.86
CA PHE A 60 -13.44 -6.29 7.33
C PHE A 60 -12.39 -5.73 6.35
N LEU A 61 -11.30 -6.48 6.16
CA LEU A 61 -10.22 -6.10 5.24
C LEU A 61 -10.31 -6.87 3.94
N LEU A 62 -9.86 -6.21 2.86
CA LEU A 62 -9.43 -6.89 1.65
C LEU A 62 -7.96 -7.26 1.87
N VAL A 63 -7.67 -8.55 1.93
CA VAL A 63 -6.37 -9.08 2.34
C VAL A 63 -5.57 -9.66 1.18
N GLN A 64 -6.24 -9.98 0.08
CA GLN A 64 -5.59 -10.31 -1.18
C GLN A 64 -6.31 -9.61 -2.31
N PHE A 65 -5.56 -8.86 -3.11
CA PHE A 65 -6.05 -8.25 -4.35
C PHE A 65 -5.56 -9.08 -5.53
N GLY A 66 -6.48 -9.62 -6.30
CA GLY A 66 -6.23 -10.35 -7.54
C GLY A 66 -6.26 -9.40 -8.73
N LEU A 67 -5.23 -9.45 -9.58
CA LEU A 67 -5.18 -8.72 -10.83
C LEU A 67 -4.78 -9.67 -11.95
N SER A 68 -5.61 -9.79 -12.98
CA SER A 68 -5.27 -10.44 -14.24
C SER A 68 -5.26 -9.40 -15.37
N VAL A 69 -4.12 -9.25 -16.03
CA VAL A 69 -3.95 -8.34 -17.16
C VAL A 69 -4.04 -9.11 -18.47
N PHE A 70 -4.95 -8.68 -19.35
CA PHE A 70 -5.15 -9.28 -20.67
C PHE A 70 -4.70 -8.31 -21.77
N THR A 71 -3.84 -8.79 -22.66
CA THR A 71 -3.32 -8.04 -23.81
C THR A 71 -3.58 -8.83 -25.08
N TYR A 72 -4.41 -8.29 -25.96
CA TYR A 72 -4.68 -8.85 -27.28
C TYR A 72 -3.56 -8.48 -28.27
N ASP A 73 -3.04 -9.47 -28.96
CA ASP A 73 -2.11 -9.30 -30.08
C ASP A 73 -2.86 -9.53 -31.40
N SER A 74 -2.95 -8.48 -32.22
CA SER A 74 -3.61 -8.50 -33.51
C SER A 74 -2.85 -9.29 -34.59
N GLN A 75 -1.57 -9.62 -34.38
CA GLN A 75 -0.78 -10.43 -35.31
C GLN A 75 -1.05 -11.91 -35.15
N THR A 76 -1.16 -12.39 -33.90
CA THR A 76 -1.42 -13.80 -33.58
C THR A 76 -2.91 -14.09 -33.41
N ASP A 77 -3.75 -13.05 -33.30
CA ASP A 77 -5.18 -13.14 -33.00
C ASP A 77 -5.45 -13.85 -31.66
N LYS A 78 -4.60 -13.56 -30.66
CA LYS A 78 -4.66 -14.20 -29.34
C LYS A 78 -4.49 -13.19 -28.22
N TYR A 79 -5.03 -13.56 -27.06
CA TYR A 79 -4.74 -12.85 -25.81
C TYR A 79 -3.52 -13.45 -25.14
N SER A 80 -2.68 -12.61 -24.54
CA SER A 80 -1.74 -13.01 -23.49
C SER A 80 -2.27 -12.56 -22.13
N GLN A 81 -1.89 -13.31 -21.09
CA GLN A 81 -2.45 -13.13 -19.75
C GLN A 81 -1.38 -13.17 -18.67
N ARG A 82 -1.41 -12.22 -17.73
CA ARG A 82 -0.51 -12.19 -16.56
C ARG A 82 -1.32 -11.95 -15.29
N SER A 83 -1.23 -12.86 -14.32
CA SER A 83 -1.94 -12.73 -13.04
C SER A 83 -1.02 -12.46 -11.86
N TYR A 84 -1.55 -11.71 -10.90
CA TYR A 84 -0.87 -11.28 -9.69
C TYR A 84 -1.80 -11.41 -8.48
N ASN A 85 -1.28 -11.93 -7.37
CA ASN A 85 -1.92 -11.98 -6.06
C ASN A 85 -1.15 -11.07 -5.11
N PHE A 86 -1.71 -9.90 -4.82
CA PHE A 86 -1.10 -8.96 -3.88
C PHE A 86 -1.62 -9.25 -2.49
N TYR A 87 -0.75 -9.66 -1.56
CA TYR A 87 -1.10 -9.76 -0.15
C TYR A 87 -1.02 -8.38 0.50
N VAL A 88 -2.08 -7.94 1.16
CA VAL A 88 -2.26 -6.54 1.58
C VAL A 88 -2.59 -6.47 3.05
N PHE A 89 -1.87 -5.63 3.80
CA PHE A 89 -2.10 -5.52 5.24
C PHE A 89 -1.81 -4.10 5.75
N PRO A 90 -2.67 -3.50 6.62
CA PRO A 90 -2.48 -2.15 7.14
C PRO A 90 -1.37 -2.10 8.19
N LYS A 91 -0.12 -2.28 7.74
CA LYS A 91 1.05 -2.25 8.62
C LYS A 91 1.25 -0.83 9.14
N PRO A 92 1.32 -0.62 10.46
CA PRO A 92 1.45 0.72 11.04
C PRO A 92 2.79 1.35 10.62
N VAL A 93 2.73 2.43 9.86
CA VAL A 93 3.90 3.24 9.45
C VAL A 93 4.47 4.01 10.66
N ASN A 94 3.62 4.30 11.64
CA ASN A 94 4.00 4.94 12.91
C ASN A 94 3.13 4.41 14.06
N ARG A 95 3.54 4.68 15.31
CA ARG A 95 2.84 4.25 16.54
C ARG A 95 1.42 4.81 16.71
N GLN A 96 0.94 5.70 15.82
CA GLN A 96 -0.35 6.39 15.97
C GLN A 96 -1.43 5.88 15.01
N ALA A 97 -1.06 5.17 13.93
CA ALA A 97 -1.99 4.60 12.96
C ALA A 97 -2.12 3.09 13.20
N ASP A 98 -2.81 2.72 14.29
CA ASP A 98 -3.06 1.32 14.66
C ASP A 98 -4.46 0.90 14.17
N CYS A 99 -4.51 0.30 12.98
CA CYS A 99 -5.75 -0.13 12.34
C CYS A 99 -6.36 -1.32 13.10
N ARG A 100 -7.65 -1.24 13.41
CA ARG A 100 -8.43 -2.35 13.94
C ARG A 100 -9.36 -2.86 12.86
N PHE A 101 -9.45 -4.18 12.74
CA PHE A 101 -10.30 -4.83 11.76
C PHE A 101 -10.99 -6.05 12.39
N MET A 102 -12.06 -6.50 11.73
CA MET A 102 -12.81 -7.68 12.10
C MET A 102 -12.39 -8.88 11.24
N CYS A 103 -12.56 -10.08 11.82
CA CYS A 103 -12.46 -11.34 11.12
C CYS A 103 -13.73 -12.14 11.36
N GLN A 104 -14.32 -12.66 10.29
CA GLN A 104 -15.43 -13.60 10.35
C GLN A 104 -14.87 -15.02 10.36
N ALA A 105 -15.17 -15.78 11.41
CA ALA A 105 -14.60 -17.12 11.62
C ALA A 105 -14.83 -18.06 10.42
N SER A 106 -16.01 -18.02 9.79
CA SER A 106 -16.31 -18.84 8.62
C SER A 106 -15.48 -18.45 7.39
N SER A 107 -15.23 -17.15 7.17
CA SER A 107 -14.43 -16.68 6.04
C SER A 107 -12.95 -17.02 6.20
N ILE A 108 -12.41 -16.85 7.41
CA ILE A 108 -11.03 -17.26 7.71
C ILE A 108 -10.86 -18.78 7.59
N ALA A 109 -11.81 -19.57 8.10
CA ALA A 109 -11.77 -21.02 7.95
C ALA A 109 -11.88 -21.46 6.48
N PHE A 110 -12.70 -20.78 5.69
CA PHE A 110 -12.82 -21.03 4.26
C PHE A 110 -11.50 -20.76 3.53
N LEU A 111 -10.90 -19.59 3.72
CA LEU A 111 -9.60 -19.24 3.14
C LEU A 111 -8.50 -20.22 3.56
N ALA A 112 -8.48 -20.63 4.83
CA ALA A 112 -7.52 -21.63 5.31
C ALA A 112 -7.68 -22.99 4.61
N ASN A 113 -8.91 -23.39 4.30
CA ASN A 113 -9.18 -24.63 3.56
C ASN A 113 -8.83 -24.53 2.06
N GLN A 114 -8.65 -23.31 1.53
CA GLN A 114 -8.19 -23.02 0.17
C GLN A 114 -6.68 -22.71 0.13
N ASP A 115 -5.94 -23.15 1.15
CA ASP A 115 -4.49 -22.97 1.27
C ASP A 115 -4.01 -21.50 1.28
N PHE A 116 -4.87 -20.55 1.70
CA PHE A 116 -4.47 -19.16 1.87
C PHE A 116 -3.37 -19.01 2.93
N ASP A 117 -2.25 -18.40 2.55
CA ASP A 117 -1.11 -18.21 3.44
C ASP A 117 -1.24 -16.93 4.29
N PHE A 118 -1.83 -17.08 5.48
CA PHE A 118 -1.94 -16.00 6.46
C PHE A 118 -0.58 -15.49 6.97
N ASN A 119 0.48 -16.31 6.93
CA ASN A 119 1.80 -15.83 7.33
C ASN A 119 2.35 -14.84 6.31
N LYS A 120 2.11 -15.06 5.01
CA LYS A 120 2.44 -14.07 3.97
C LYS A 120 1.68 -12.76 4.20
N LEU A 121 0.38 -12.85 4.49
CA LEU A 121 -0.44 -11.69 4.80
C LEU A 121 0.11 -10.88 5.99
N PHE A 122 0.27 -11.50 7.15
CA PHE A 122 0.59 -10.76 8.38
C PHE A 122 2.06 -10.38 8.51
N ASN A 123 2.99 -11.19 8.01
CA ASN A 123 4.43 -10.89 8.09
C ASN A 123 4.91 -10.02 6.93
N TYR A 124 4.38 -10.26 5.74
CA TYR A 124 4.89 -9.71 4.48
C TYR A 124 3.84 -8.95 3.66
N GLY A 125 2.66 -8.67 4.23
CA GLY A 125 1.62 -7.88 3.55
C GLY A 125 2.16 -6.52 3.09
N ILE A 126 1.76 -6.13 1.88
CA ILE A 126 2.06 -4.84 1.29
C ILE A 126 1.28 -3.79 2.10
N PRO A 127 1.94 -2.75 2.62
CA PRO A 127 1.25 -1.68 3.31
C PRO A 127 0.39 -0.87 2.33
N TYR A 128 -0.48 -0.04 2.88
CA TYR A 128 -1.21 0.93 2.09
C TYR A 128 -1.53 2.16 2.93
N LEU A 129 -1.73 3.28 2.25
CA LEU A 129 -2.27 4.50 2.82
C LEU A 129 -3.35 5.04 1.89
N SER A 130 -4.46 5.51 2.46
CA SER A 130 -5.43 6.33 1.73
C SER A 130 -4.82 7.70 1.39
N ALA A 131 -5.43 8.43 0.45
CA ALA A 131 -4.96 9.76 0.06
C ALA A 131 -4.88 10.74 1.25
N ASN A 132 -5.84 10.64 2.17
CA ASN A 132 -5.86 11.48 3.38
C ASN A 132 -4.76 11.11 4.38
N GLU A 133 -4.43 9.82 4.51
CA GLU A 133 -3.35 9.38 5.39
C GLU A 133 -1.97 9.72 4.84
N GLU A 134 -1.80 9.60 3.52
CA GLU A 134 -0.61 10.05 2.80
C GLU A 134 -0.39 11.56 3.00
N GLU A 135 -1.42 12.38 2.81
CA GLU A 135 -1.35 13.84 3.01
C GLU A 135 -1.01 14.20 4.46
N LYS A 136 -1.64 13.54 5.44
CA LYS A 136 -1.33 13.71 6.87
C LYS A 136 0.10 13.32 7.19
N LEU A 137 0.62 12.24 6.59
CA LEU A 137 1.99 11.81 6.80
C LEU A 137 2.98 12.82 6.21
N ALA A 138 2.73 13.31 5.00
CA ALA A 138 3.54 14.34 4.35
C ALA A 138 3.59 15.64 5.17
N LYS A 139 2.42 16.16 5.59
CA LYS A 139 2.32 17.36 6.44
C LYS A 139 3.08 17.21 7.75
N ARG A 140 3.00 16.06 8.42
CA ARG A 140 3.75 15.80 9.66
C ARG A 140 5.25 15.77 9.44
N LEU A 141 5.72 15.26 8.30
CA LEU A 141 7.14 15.25 7.99
C LEU A 141 7.64 16.68 7.73
N GLU A 142 6.87 17.49 7.01
CA GLU A 142 7.15 18.93 6.84
C GLU A 142 7.15 19.68 8.17
N GLU A 143 6.17 19.46 9.05
CA GLU A 143 6.11 20.05 10.39
C GLU A 143 7.30 19.64 11.24
N LYS A 144 7.72 18.36 11.21
CA LYS A 144 8.94 17.91 11.91
C LYS A 144 10.19 18.58 11.38
N GLN A 145 10.26 18.89 10.09
CA GLN A 145 11.37 19.63 9.50
C GLN A 145 11.34 21.09 9.98
N LYS A 146 10.19 21.76 9.93
CA LYS A 146 9.99 23.12 10.45
C LYS A 146 10.32 23.24 11.93
N ILE A 147 9.86 22.31 12.77
CA ILE A 147 10.15 22.30 14.21
C ILE A 147 11.67 22.16 14.48
N LYS A 148 12.41 21.40 13.65
CA LYS A 148 13.88 21.34 13.75
C LYS A 148 14.54 22.67 13.39
N GLU A 149 13.94 23.43 12.48
CA GLU A 149 14.41 24.76 12.07
C GLU A 149 14.03 25.85 13.08
N GLU A 150 12.86 25.75 13.73
CA GLU A 150 12.29 26.74 14.66
C GLU A 150 12.74 26.58 16.12
N ASN A 151 12.86 25.36 16.67
CA ASN A 151 13.41 25.11 18.02
C ASN A 151 14.89 25.52 18.20
N ASN A 152 15.44 26.13 17.16
CA ASN A 152 16.83 26.50 16.97
C ASN A 152 17.12 27.96 17.37
N GLN A 153 16.13 28.69 17.92
CA GLN A 153 16.22 30.13 18.24
C GLN A 153 16.17 30.48 19.74
N ASP A 154 15.55 29.65 20.61
CA ASP A 154 15.45 29.95 22.05
C ASP A 154 16.68 29.45 22.83
N LEU A 155 17.55 30.37 23.22
CA LEU A 155 18.70 30.11 24.09
C LEU A 155 18.25 29.88 25.54
N ILE A 156 18.57 28.73 26.10
CA ILE A 156 18.35 28.40 27.50
C ILE A 156 19.57 28.88 28.32
N PRO A 157 19.37 29.70 29.38
CA PRO A 157 20.43 30.00 30.32
C PRO A 157 20.92 28.75 31.04
N ILE A 158 22.23 28.51 31.02
CA ILE A 158 22.86 27.40 31.73
C ILE A 158 22.86 27.73 33.22
N SER A 159 22.32 26.84 34.06
CA SER A 159 22.34 27.00 35.52
C SER A 159 23.77 26.87 36.07
N ASP A 160 24.06 27.53 37.20
CA ASP A 160 25.37 27.42 37.86
C ASP A 160 25.72 25.96 38.25
N THR A 161 24.71 25.13 38.50
CA THR A 161 24.85 23.70 38.80
C THR A 161 25.23 22.85 37.58
N ASP A 162 24.75 23.19 36.38
CA ASP A 162 24.98 22.40 35.17
C ASP A 162 26.24 22.85 34.41
N LYS A 163 26.67 24.09 34.64
CA LYS A 163 27.81 24.72 33.97
C LYS A 163 29.09 23.86 34.00
N PRO A 164 29.53 23.26 35.12
CA PRO A 164 30.75 22.47 35.13
C PRO A 164 30.70 21.25 34.19
N GLN A 165 29.56 20.57 34.13
CA GLN A 165 29.38 19.40 33.25
C GLN A 165 29.35 19.79 31.77
N ILE A 166 28.71 20.91 31.44
CA ILE A 166 28.71 21.41 30.06
C ILE A 166 30.12 21.80 29.62
N GLU A 167 30.91 22.44 30.49
CA GLU A 167 32.28 22.81 30.12
C GLU A 167 33.21 21.60 30.00
N GLU A 168 33.00 20.56 30.81
CA GLU A 168 33.69 19.29 30.65
C GLU A 168 33.36 18.64 29.29
N ILE A 169 32.08 18.62 28.89
CA ILE A 169 31.66 18.11 27.59
C ILE A 169 32.24 18.97 26.45
N CYS A 170 32.22 20.29 26.59
CA CYS A 170 32.79 21.21 25.61
C CYS A 170 34.29 20.98 25.44
N SER A 171 35.04 20.82 26.54
CA SER A 171 36.48 20.50 26.48
C SER A 171 36.74 19.19 25.74
N ARG A 172 35.93 18.15 25.99
CA ARG A 172 36.04 16.88 25.25
C ARG A 172 35.78 17.03 23.76
N ILE A 173 34.86 17.93 23.37
CA ILE A 173 34.58 18.23 21.96
C ILE A 173 35.76 19.01 21.34
N GLU A 174 36.40 19.93 22.07
CA GLU A 174 37.61 20.63 21.61
C GLU A 174 38.77 19.66 21.37
N ASP A 175 39.03 18.78 22.32
CA ASP A 175 40.06 17.75 22.19
C ASP A 175 39.77 16.84 20.98
N PHE A 176 38.51 16.42 20.81
CA PHE A 176 38.06 15.65 19.66
C PHE A 176 38.30 16.37 18.33
N LEU A 177 38.00 17.68 18.25
CA LEU A 177 38.21 18.48 17.05
C LEU A 177 39.69 18.51 16.63
N THR A 178 40.61 18.46 17.58
CA THR A 178 42.07 18.40 17.32
C THR A 178 42.60 16.99 17.01
N SER A 179 41.86 15.94 17.38
CA SER A 179 42.25 14.54 17.14
C SER A 179 41.97 14.06 15.71
N ASP A 180 42.52 12.93 15.28
CA ASP A 180 42.17 12.29 14.00
C ASP A 180 40.90 11.41 14.08
N ALA A 181 40.19 11.42 15.22
CA ALA A 181 38.98 10.64 15.38
C ALA A 181 37.82 11.20 14.54
N GLU A 182 37.02 10.31 13.95
CA GLU A 182 35.85 10.68 13.13
C GLU A 182 34.59 10.93 13.96
N GLU A 183 34.46 10.27 15.11
CA GLU A 183 33.29 10.33 16.00
C GLU A 183 33.71 10.27 17.48
N ILE A 184 33.02 11.04 18.34
CA ILE A 184 33.09 10.89 19.81
C ILE A 184 31.69 10.70 20.38
N THR A 185 31.56 9.81 21.36
CA THR A 185 30.32 9.55 22.08
C THR A 185 30.34 10.21 23.46
N ILE A 186 29.26 10.94 23.79
CA ILE A 186 29.02 11.50 25.11
C ILE A 186 27.93 10.66 25.78
N ASP A 187 28.36 9.88 26.76
CA ASP A 187 27.51 9.01 27.57
C ASP A 187 26.74 9.80 28.64
N LYS A 188 25.61 9.24 29.09
CA LYS A 188 24.87 9.68 30.29
C LYS A 188 24.37 11.13 30.29
N CYS A 189 23.89 11.65 29.16
CA CYS A 189 23.20 12.95 29.15
C CYS A 189 21.69 12.78 29.33
N ASN A 190 21.13 13.39 30.38
CA ASN A 190 19.68 13.53 30.51
C ASN A 190 19.12 14.44 29.36
N ALA A 191 17.80 14.50 29.19
CA ALA A 191 17.19 15.26 28.09
C ALA A 191 17.55 16.76 28.12
N PHE A 192 17.72 17.34 29.31
CA PHE A 192 18.08 18.75 29.50
C PHE A 192 19.54 19.01 29.09
N MET A 193 20.48 18.19 29.58
CA MET A 193 21.89 18.26 29.23
C MET A 193 22.12 18.12 27.73
N ARG A 194 21.39 17.21 27.07
CA ARG A 194 21.46 17.08 25.61
C ARG A 194 21.08 18.36 24.91
N ARG A 195 20.01 19.02 25.33
CA ARG A 195 19.56 20.29 24.75
C ARG A 195 20.62 21.40 24.93
N LEU A 196 21.26 21.47 26.09
CA LEU A 196 22.36 22.41 26.32
C LEU A 196 23.60 22.11 25.46
N VAL A 197 23.96 20.83 25.27
CA VAL A 197 25.07 20.44 24.38
C VAL A 197 24.76 20.82 22.92
N TYR A 198 23.52 20.58 22.46
CA TYR A 198 23.08 21.05 21.13
C TYR A 198 23.23 22.57 20.97
N GLN A 199 22.86 23.32 21.99
CA GLN A 199 22.97 24.78 22.01
C GLN A 199 24.44 25.23 21.96
N GLU A 200 25.28 24.75 22.87
CA GLU A 200 26.69 25.16 22.95
C GLU A 200 27.48 24.76 21.71
N ALA A 201 27.24 23.56 21.16
CA ALA A 201 27.90 23.11 19.95
C ALA A 201 27.65 24.05 18.76
N LYS A 202 26.42 24.56 18.63
CA LYS A 202 26.04 25.52 17.59
C LYS A 202 26.68 26.89 17.78
N ILE A 203 26.81 27.34 19.03
CA ILE A 203 27.41 28.65 19.37
C ILE A 203 28.93 28.62 19.19
N ARG A 204 29.61 27.61 19.76
CA ARG A 204 31.07 27.53 19.81
C ARG A 204 31.69 26.99 18.52
N TRP A 205 30.99 26.09 17.83
CA TRP A 205 31.49 25.40 16.63
C TRP A 205 30.50 25.45 15.48
N PRO A 206 30.08 26.66 15.03
CA PRO A 206 29.15 26.79 13.92
C PRO A 206 29.72 26.11 12.66
N ASN A 207 28.96 25.21 12.07
CA ASN A 207 29.31 24.42 10.88
C ASN A 207 30.60 23.59 11.00
N LYS A 208 31.04 23.26 12.22
CA LYS A 208 32.23 22.41 12.45
C LYS A 208 31.90 21.05 13.07
N VAL A 209 30.81 20.95 13.84
CA VAL A 209 30.38 19.71 14.50
C VAL A 209 28.92 19.43 14.25
N ARG A 210 28.59 18.16 14.05
CA ARG A 210 27.23 17.64 13.96
C ARG A 210 26.96 16.81 15.21
N VAL A 211 25.85 17.11 15.88
CA VAL A 211 25.42 16.41 17.09
C VAL A 211 24.19 15.57 16.76
N GLU A 212 24.25 14.26 16.92
CA GLU A 212 23.14 13.33 16.71
C GLU A 212 22.84 12.52 17.98
N SER A 213 21.57 12.23 18.23
CA SER A 213 21.20 11.32 19.32
C SER A 213 21.29 9.87 18.83
N LYS A 214 22.07 9.04 19.52
CA LYS A 214 22.26 7.61 19.22
C LYS A 214 21.76 6.78 20.40
N VAL A 215 21.33 5.55 20.13
CA VAL A 215 20.96 4.58 21.18
C VAL A 215 22.00 3.48 21.18
N GLU A 216 22.79 3.40 22.25
CA GLU A 216 23.76 2.32 22.47
C GLU A 216 23.42 1.59 23.77
N ASN A 217 23.34 0.26 23.69
CA ASN A 217 23.07 -0.62 24.85
C ASN A 217 21.90 -0.14 25.73
N THR A 218 20.77 0.22 25.12
CA THR A 218 19.55 0.77 25.75
C THR A 218 19.62 2.19 26.34
N TRP A 219 20.79 2.84 26.33
CA TRP A 219 20.96 4.22 26.78
C TRP A 219 20.98 5.20 25.60
N GLN A 220 20.38 6.38 25.78
CA GLN A 220 20.49 7.47 24.80
C GLN A 220 21.79 8.24 25.05
N CYS A 221 22.71 8.20 24.08
CA CYS A 221 23.96 8.96 24.07
C CYS A 221 23.94 10.01 22.96
N LEU A 222 24.86 10.97 23.02
CA LEU A 222 25.11 11.89 21.91
C LEU A 222 26.33 11.43 21.14
N SER A 223 26.20 11.37 19.83
CA SER A 223 27.31 11.21 18.89
C SER A 223 27.65 12.61 18.35
N ILE A 224 28.92 13.00 18.48
CA ILE A 224 29.47 14.19 17.83
C ILE A 224 30.40 13.75 16.71
N GLN A 225 30.14 14.25 15.51
CA GLN A 225 30.95 14.02 14.32
C GLN A 225 31.45 15.35 13.79
N LYS A 226 32.62 15.35 13.14
CA LYS A 226 33.12 16.53 12.43
C LYS A 226 32.25 16.74 11.19
N ILE A 227 31.88 17.99 10.93
CA ILE A 227 31.17 18.34 9.70
C ILE A 227 32.14 18.19 8.54
N GLY A 228 31.70 17.49 7.49
CA GLY A 228 32.45 17.34 6.25
C GLY A 228 32.53 18.63 5.45
N THR A 229 33.03 18.56 4.22
CA THR A 229 32.91 19.70 3.31
C THR A 229 31.44 20.06 3.07
N LYS A 230 31.17 21.30 2.62
CA LYS A 230 29.80 21.74 2.30
C LYS A 230 29.12 20.78 1.31
N GLU A 231 29.88 20.25 0.36
CA GLU A 231 29.41 19.28 -0.64
C GLU A 231 29.04 17.93 -0.01
N GLU A 232 29.85 17.40 0.91
CA GLU A 232 29.56 16.14 1.62
C GLU A 232 28.31 16.23 2.50
N GLU A 233 28.07 17.38 3.14
CA GLU A 233 26.87 17.60 3.96
C GLU A 233 25.62 17.71 3.10
N GLU A 234 25.68 18.46 1.98
CA GLU A 234 24.59 18.53 1.01
C GLU A 234 24.26 17.13 0.44
N GLU A 235 25.28 16.31 0.15
CA GLU A 235 25.08 14.94 -0.32
C GLU A 235 24.41 14.06 0.75
N LYS A 236 24.82 14.16 2.02
CA LYS A 236 24.21 13.41 3.14
C LYS A 236 22.76 13.83 3.37
N GLU A 237 22.46 15.12 3.33
CA GLU A 237 21.08 15.61 3.46
C GLU A 237 20.21 15.15 2.30
N ASN A 238 20.72 15.21 1.07
CA ASN A 238 20.02 14.68 -0.10
C ASN A 238 19.77 13.17 0.03
N LYS A 239 20.77 12.37 0.41
CA LYS A 239 20.59 10.93 0.68
C LYS A 239 19.54 10.65 1.74
N LYS A 240 19.50 11.45 2.81
CA LYS A 240 18.48 11.33 3.86
C LYS A 240 17.09 11.67 3.35
N ARG A 241 16.94 12.77 2.60
CA ARG A 241 15.66 13.17 1.98
C ARG A 241 15.16 12.11 1.01
N GLU A 242 16.03 11.56 0.18
CA GLU A 242 15.67 10.49 -0.76
C GLU A 242 15.26 9.21 -0.03
N LYS A 243 15.94 8.87 1.08
CA LYS A 243 15.52 7.75 1.94
C LYS A 243 14.14 7.99 2.56
N GLU A 244 13.88 9.18 3.11
CA GLU A 244 12.57 9.54 3.69
C GLU A 244 11.46 9.49 2.63
N LYS A 245 11.71 10.01 1.41
CA LYS A 245 10.76 9.90 0.29
C LYS A 245 10.48 8.45 -0.11
N LEU A 246 11.52 7.61 -0.15
CA LEU A 246 11.37 6.20 -0.47
C LEU A 246 10.53 5.48 0.58
N GLU A 247 10.75 5.77 1.87
CA GLU A 247 9.95 5.20 2.97
C GLU A 247 8.46 5.59 2.85
N ILE A 248 8.15 6.84 2.51
CA ILE A 248 6.76 7.26 2.23
C ILE A 248 6.19 6.50 1.04
N LYS A 249 6.93 6.43 -0.06
CA LYS A 249 6.48 5.72 -1.28
C LYS A 249 6.20 4.24 -1.00
N GLN A 250 7.05 3.61 -0.19
CA GLN A 250 6.85 2.23 0.27
C GLN A 250 5.65 2.11 1.20
N ALA A 251 5.39 3.08 2.06
CA ALA A 251 4.25 3.11 2.96
C ALA A 251 2.90 3.25 2.23
N VAL A 252 2.83 4.06 1.17
CA VAL A 252 1.64 4.16 0.30
C VAL A 252 1.34 2.82 -0.38
N GLY A 253 2.39 2.05 -0.70
CA GLY A 253 2.31 0.64 -1.08
C GLY A 253 1.28 0.35 -2.16
N LEU A 254 0.31 -0.53 -1.89
CA LEU A 254 -0.66 -0.99 -2.91
C LEU A 254 -1.50 0.14 -3.50
N SER A 255 -1.79 1.21 -2.74
CA SER A 255 -2.54 2.35 -3.24
C SER A 255 -1.90 2.98 -4.49
N ASN A 256 -0.57 2.88 -4.66
CA ASN A 256 0.10 3.33 -5.88
C ASN A 256 -0.29 2.52 -7.11
N LEU A 257 -0.45 1.20 -6.98
CA LEU A 257 -0.90 0.35 -8.09
C LEU A 257 -2.33 0.70 -8.49
N LEU A 258 -3.21 0.88 -7.50
CA LEU A 258 -4.62 1.19 -7.77
C LEU A 258 -4.80 2.57 -8.40
N LYS A 259 -4.01 3.57 -7.98
CA LYS A 259 -3.96 4.87 -8.66
C LYS A 259 -3.56 4.71 -10.14
N LYS A 260 -2.53 3.92 -10.44
CA LYS A 260 -2.11 3.62 -11.82
C LYS A 260 -3.19 2.92 -12.64
N ILE A 261 -3.90 1.96 -12.03
CA ILE A 261 -5.04 1.28 -12.67
C ILE A 261 -6.14 2.28 -13.04
N VAL A 262 -6.51 3.17 -12.11
CA VAL A 262 -7.50 4.23 -12.36
C VAL A 262 -7.02 5.20 -13.46
N GLU A 263 -5.78 5.69 -13.37
CA GLU A 263 -5.17 6.61 -14.33
C GLU A 263 -5.07 6.02 -15.74
N SER A 264 -4.92 4.70 -15.86
CA SER A 264 -4.84 4.00 -17.15
C SER A 264 -6.12 4.12 -17.99
N GLY A 265 -7.27 4.36 -17.34
CA GLY A 265 -8.58 4.43 -18.00
C GLY A 265 -8.99 3.15 -18.73
N LYS A 266 -8.34 2.01 -18.44
CA LYS A 266 -8.62 0.70 -19.03
C LYS A 266 -9.95 0.15 -18.50
N ILE A 267 -10.54 -0.77 -19.25
CA ILE A 267 -11.75 -1.49 -18.80
C ILE A 267 -11.37 -2.38 -17.63
N ILE A 268 -12.18 -2.35 -16.57
CA ILE A 268 -12.04 -3.23 -15.40
C ILE A 268 -13.22 -4.19 -15.37
N VAL A 269 -12.92 -5.47 -15.30
CA VAL A 269 -13.88 -6.56 -15.28
C VAL A 269 -13.81 -7.29 -13.94
N GLY A 270 -14.93 -7.44 -13.27
CA GLY A 270 -15.04 -8.23 -12.04
C GLY A 270 -16.37 -8.96 -12.00
N HIS A 271 -16.41 -10.08 -11.29
CA HIS A 271 -17.60 -10.90 -11.15
C HIS A 271 -18.24 -10.65 -9.78
N ASN A 272 -19.48 -10.16 -9.75
CA ASN A 272 -20.17 -9.75 -8.50
C ASN A 272 -19.39 -8.71 -7.65
N MET A 273 -18.66 -7.82 -8.33
CA MET A 273 -17.58 -7.01 -7.75
C MET A 273 -17.99 -5.79 -6.89
N LEU A 274 -19.24 -5.70 -6.43
CA LEU A 274 -19.67 -4.51 -5.67
C LEU A 274 -18.93 -4.42 -4.34
N LEU A 275 -18.76 -5.55 -3.65
CA LEU A 275 -18.04 -5.61 -2.38
C LEU A 275 -16.55 -5.28 -2.59
N ASP A 276 -15.94 -5.82 -3.64
CA ASP A 276 -14.58 -5.51 -4.06
C ASP A 276 -14.36 -4.01 -4.26
N LEU A 277 -15.22 -3.38 -5.06
CA LEU A 277 -15.17 -1.93 -5.30
C LEU A 277 -15.31 -1.13 -4.01
N CYS A 278 -16.24 -1.54 -3.13
CA CYS A 278 -16.41 -0.91 -1.83
C CYS A 278 -15.13 -0.98 -0.99
N HIS A 279 -14.52 -2.16 -0.87
CA HIS A 279 -13.28 -2.33 -0.12
C HIS A 279 -12.09 -1.60 -0.77
N ILE A 280 -11.96 -1.65 -2.10
CA ILE A 280 -10.90 -0.98 -2.85
C ILE A 280 -10.96 0.52 -2.59
N VAL A 281 -12.13 1.13 -2.74
CA VAL A 281 -12.30 2.56 -2.49
C VAL A 281 -12.02 2.89 -1.03
N HIS A 282 -12.64 2.14 -0.10
CA HIS A 282 -12.54 2.40 1.33
C HIS A 282 -11.11 2.34 1.87
N GLN A 283 -10.32 1.36 1.41
CA GLN A 283 -8.96 1.11 1.93
C GLN A 283 -7.90 1.96 1.24
N PHE A 284 -8.01 2.17 -0.08
CA PHE A 284 -6.88 2.70 -0.86
C PHE A 284 -7.08 4.13 -1.36
N PHE A 285 -8.33 4.63 -1.39
CA PHE A 285 -8.64 5.96 -1.89
C PHE A 285 -9.18 6.85 -0.78
N THR A 286 -10.40 6.57 -0.32
CA THR A 286 -11.12 7.39 0.66
C THR A 286 -12.24 6.57 1.31
N HIS A 287 -12.67 6.96 2.52
CA HIS A 287 -13.84 6.36 3.12
C HIS A 287 -15.08 6.50 2.23
N LEU A 288 -15.85 5.43 2.16
CA LEU A 288 -17.10 5.40 1.40
C LEU A 288 -18.10 6.45 1.91
N PRO A 289 -18.74 7.23 1.01
CA PRO A 289 -19.70 8.25 1.39
C PRO A 289 -20.96 7.63 2.00
N ASN A 290 -21.69 8.39 2.81
CA ASN A 290 -22.94 7.92 3.40
C ASN A 290 -24.07 7.86 2.36
N ASP A 291 -24.06 8.78 1.40
CA ASP A 291 -25.08 8.88 0.36
C ASP A 291 -24.75 7.97 -0.84
N TYR A 292 -25.79 7.34 -1.40
CA TYR A 292 -25.66 6.41 -2.51
C TYR A 292 -25.33 7.10 -3.84
N LEU A 293 -25.84 8.31 -4.07
CA LEU A 293 -25.56 9.04 -5.31
C LEU A 293 -24.11 9.58 -5.31
N GLU A 294 -23.63 10.04 -4.16
CA GLU A 294 -22.21 10.36 -3.96
C GLU A 294 -21.32 9.14 -4.22
N PHE A 295 -21.70 7.97 -3.68
CA PHE A 295 -20.99 6.70 -3.94
C PHE A 295 -20.92 6.38 -5.43
N LYS A 296 -22.05 6.46 -6.15
CA LYS A 296 -22.07 6.24 -7.60
C LYS A 296 -21.17 7.21 -8.35
N THR A 297 -21.20 8.48 -7.97
CA THR A 297 -20.38 9.54 -8.58
C THR A 297 -18.90 9.24 -8.37
N LEU A 298 -18.52 8.82 -7.15
CA LEU A 298 -17.16 8.42 -6.82
C LEU A 298 -16.70 7.20 -7.64
N ILE A 299 -17.51 6.14 -7.70
CA ILE A 299 -17.19 4.93 -8.46
C ILE A 299 -17.03 5.22 -9.95
N HIS A 300 -17.94 5.98 -10.56
CA HIS A 300 -17.84 6.34 -11.97
C HIS A 300 -16.66 7.29 -12.25
N GLY A 301 -16.26 8.11 -11.26
CA GLY A 301 -15.06 8.95 -11.37
C GLY A 301 -13.76 8.15 -11.36
N LEU A 302 -13.72 7.06 -10.58
CA LEU A 302 -12.55 6.17 -10.49
C LEU A 302 -12.51 5.13 -11.62
N PHE A 303 -13.67 4.63 -12.03
CA PHE A 303 -13.80 3.54 -12.99
C PHE A 303 -14.81 3.94 -14.10
N PRO A 304 -14.38 4.78 -15.06
CA PRO A 304 -15.28 5.46 -15.99
C PRO A 304 -15.80 4.59 -17.14
N ARG A 305 -15.16 3.45 -17.42
CA ARG A 305 -15.63 2.49 -18.43
C ARG A 305 -16.34 1.36 -17.70
N ASP A 306 -17.61 1.19 -18.02
CA ASP A 306 -18.55 0.36 -17.27
C ASP A 306 -18.01 -1.03 -16.91
N VAL A 307 -18.39 -1.45 -15.70
CA VAL A 307 -18.27 -2.80 -15.18
C VAL A 307 -19.32 -3.67 -15.86
N TYR A 308 -18.90 -4.56 -16.76
CA TYR A 308 -19.80 -5.48 -17.45
C TYR A 308 -20.27 -6.60 -16.52
N GLN A 309 -21.56 -6.61 -16.14
CA GLN A 309 -22.22 -7.75 -15.50
C GLN A 309 -23.11 -8.48 -16.51
N PHE A 310 -22.71 -9.68 -16.92
CA PHE A 310 -23.47 -10.51 -17.87
C PHE A 310 -24.61 -11.27 -17.19
N LYS A 311 -25.70 -10.59 -16.84
CA LYS A 311 -26.87 -11.24 -16.20
C LYS A 311 -27.87 -11.87 -17.17
N GLU A 312 -27.96 -11.42 -18.42
CA GLU A 312 -29.05 -11.82 -19.31
C GLU A 312 -28.89 -13.21 -19.96
N HIS A 313 -27.66 -13.74 -20.01
CA HIS A 313 -27.33 -15.00 -20.68
C HIS A 313 -26.78 -16.08 -19.75
N VAL A 314 -26.76 -15.81 -18.43
CA VAL A 314 -26.12 -16.67 -17.43
C VAL A 314 -27.12 -16.96 -16.32
N THR A 315 -27.43 -18.24 -16.12
CA THR A 315 -28.46 -18.71 -15.16
C THR A 315 -27.97 -18.79 -13.72
N SER A 316 -26.68 -18.57 -13.48
CA SER A 316 -26.03 -18.67 -12.17
C SER A 316 -25.05 -17.53 -11.95
N SER A 317 -24.98 -17.03 -10.72
CA SER A 317 -23.99 -16.06 -10.28
C SER A 317 -22.75 -16.73 -9.65
N ASN A 318 -22.54 -18.02 -9.89
CA ASN A 318 -21.34 -18.72 -9.45
C ASN A 318 -20.32 -18.76 -10.60
N LEU A 319 -19.09 -18.33 -10.32
CA LEU A 319 -18.05 -18.15 -11.35
C LEU A 319 -17.65 -19.48 -12.02
N ASN A 320 -17.56 -20.57 -11.26
CA ASN A 320 -17.23 -21.89 -11.81
C ASN A 320 -18.36 -22.43 -12.71
N VAL A 321 -19.62 -22.17 -12.34
CA VAL A 321 -20.77 -22.52 -13.18
C VAL A 321 -20.76 -21.66 -14.46
N LEU A 322 -20.43 -20.37 -14.35
CA LEU A 322 -20.30 -19.49 -15.51
C LEU A 322 -19.18 -20.00 -16.46
N LEU A 323 -18.03 -20.40 -15.92
CA LEU A 323 -16.94 -20.99 -16.71
C LEU A 323 -17.40 -22.25 -17.47
N ASP A 324 -18.13 -23.15 -16.79
CA ASP A 324 -18.70 -24.34 -17.43
C ASP A 324 -19.70 -23.98 -18.55
N ILE A 325 -20.52 -22.94 -18.37
CA ILE A 325 -21.45 -22.44 -19.39
C ILE A 325 -20.69 -21.92 -20.61
N VAL A 326 -19.70 -21.04 -20.42
CA VAL A 326 -18.95 -20.43 -21.53
C VAL A 326 -17.98 -21.40 -22.22
N SER A 327 -17.72 -22.56 -21.60
CA SER A 327 -16.96 -23.66 -22.21
C SER A 327 -17.74 -24.44 -23.27
N LYS A 328 -19.06 -24.25 -23.36
CA LYS A 328 -19.97 -25.02 -24.21
C LYS A 328 -20.61 -24.13 -25.28
N SER A 329 -20.98 -24.75 -26.40
CA SER A 329 -21.73 -24.10 -27.49
C SER A 329 -23.01 -23.42 -26.95
N PRO A 330 -23.33 -22.18 -27.37
CA PRO A 330 -22.75 -21.45 -28.50
C PRO A 330 -21.46 -20.66 -28.18
N PHE A 331 -20.95 -20.73 -26.94
CA PHE A 331 -19.73 -20.05 -26.52
C PHE A 331 -18.48 -20.89 -26.78
N SER A 332 -17.32 -20.24 -26.72
CA SER A 332 -16.01 -20.89 -26.76
C SER A 332 -15.03 -20.13 -25.88
N ILE A 333 -14.31 -20.85 -25.00
CA ILE A 333 -13.19 -20.26 -24.25
C ILE A 333 -12.10 -19.86 -25.25
N PRO A 334 -11.59 -18.62 -25.19
CA PRO A 334 -10.53 -18.16 -26.07
C PRO A 334 -9.22 -18.92 -25.79
N ASP A 335 -8.43 -19.15 -26.84
CA ASP A 335 -7.05 -19.59 -26.67
C ASP A 335 -6.21 -18.41 -26.16
N VAL A 336 -5.48 -18.63 -25.06
CA VAL A 336 -4.67 -17.59 -24.40
C VAL A 336 -3.23 -18.05 -24.38
N GLU A 337 -2.34 -17.21 -24.92
CA GLU A 337 -0.91 -17.47 -24.94
C GLU A 337 -0.34 -17.38 -23.52
N PRO A 338 0.31 -18.46 -23.03
CA PRO A 338 0.89 -18.48 -21.71
C PRO A 338 2.15 -17.62 -21.67
N VAL A 339 2.28 -16.86 -20.59
CA VAL A 339 3.47 -16.12 -20.19
C VAL A 339 4.13 -16.89 -19.06
N GLU A 340 5.37 -17.31 -19.29
CA GLU A 340 6.12 -18.15 -18.35
C GLU A 340 6.15 -17.55 -16.94
N GLY A 341 5.77 -18.36 -15.94
CA GLY A 341 5.74 -17.97 -14.53
C GLY A 341 4.67 -16.94 -14.15
N ARG A 342 3.82 -16.49 -15.08
CA ARG A 342 2.83 -15.42 -14.85
C ARG A 342 1.38 -15.82 -15.17
N SER A 343 1.16 -16.74 -16.09
CA SER A 343 -0.19 -17.16 -16.48
C SER A 343 -0.73 -18.29 -15.62
N TYR A 344 -2.04 -18.28 -15.43
CA TYR A 344 -2.76 -19.48 -15.01
C TYR A 344 -3.13 -20.33 -16.22
N SER A 345 -3.47 -21.59 -15.95
CA SER A 345 -4.12 -22.47 -16.90
C SER A 345 -5.45 -22.94 -16.32
N VAL A 346 -6.47 -23.07 -17.17
CA VAL A 346 -7.75 -23.70 -16.81
C VAL A 346 -7.56 -25.14 -16.31
N SER A 347 -6.44 -25.80 -16.69
CA SER A 347 -6.10 -27.15 -16.22
C SER A 347 -5.59 -27.21 -14.78
N THR A 348 -5.14 -26.08 -14.23
CA THR A 348 -4.64 -25.96 -12.85
C THR A 348 -5.67 -25.20 -12.03
N GLU A 349 -6.60 -25.94 -11.43
CA GLU A 349 -7.64 -25.35 -10.59
C GLU A 349 -7.05 -24.77 -9.31
N LYS A 350 -7.22 -23.45 -9.13
CA LYS A 350 -6.83 -22.68 -7.94
C LYS A 350 -7.96 -21.74 -7.54
N SER A 351 -9.19 -22.25 -7.57
CA SER A 351 -10.36 -21.47 -7.16
C SER A 351 -10.15 -20.86 -5.78
N HIS A 352 -10.68 -19.65 -5.58
CA HIS A 352 -10.56 -18.92 -4.30
C HIS A 352 -9.13 -18.46 -3.97
N GLU A 353 -8.31 -18.30 -5.01
CA GLU A 353 -7.12 -17.46 -5.05
C GLU A 353 -7.47 -16.26 -5.93
N ALA A 354 -7.44 -15.03 -5.41
CA ALA A 354 -8.03 -13.86 -6.09
C ALA A 354 -7.54 -13.66 -7.53
N GLY A 355 -6.26 -13.88 -7.79
CA GLY A 355 -5.66 -13.75 -9.12
C GLY A 355 -6.10 -14.83 -10.10
N TYR A 356 -6.51 -16.00 -9.61
CA TYR A 356 -7.12 -17.06 -10.42
C TYR A 356 -8.58 -16.73 -10.71
N ASP A 357 -9.36 -16.28 -9.73
CA ASP A 357 -10.76 -15.89 -9.92
C ASP A 357 -10.88 -14.66 -10.85
N ALA A 358 -9.93 -13.71 -10.76
CA ALA A 358 -9.77 -12.63 -11.74
C ALA A 358 -9.42 -13.14 -13.15
N TYR A 359 -8.57 -14.17 -13.26
CA TYR A 359 -8.26 -14.79 -14.55
C TYR A 359 -9.49 -15.45 -15.18
N ILE A 360 -10.22 -16.28 -14.43
CA ILE A 360 -11.45 -16.93 -14.88
C ILE A 360 -12.51 -15.89 -15.27
N THR A 361 -12.65 -14.83 -14.47
CA THR A 361 -13.55 -13.70 -14.77
C THR A 361 -13.21 -13.07 -16.13
N GLY A 362 -11.93 -12.82 -16.41
CA GLY A 362 -11.49 -12.29 -17.70
C GLY A 362 -11.74 -13.24 -18.88
N LEU A 363 -11.55 -14.55 -18.71
CA LEU A 363 -11.89 -15.55 -19.74
C LEU A 363 -13.38 -15.54 -20.07
N CYS A 364 -14.24 -15.52 -19.04
CA CYS A 364 -15.68 -15.46 -19.20
C CYS A 364 -16.08 -14.18 -19.94
N PHE A 365 -15.47 -13.04 -19.61
CA PHE A 365 -15.70 -11.79 -20.33
C PHE A 365 -15.34 -11.90 -21.81
N ILE A 366 -14.16 -12.42 -22.16
CA ILE A 366 -13.76 -12.57 -23.56
C ILE A 366 -14.72 -13.50 -24.32
N ALA A 367 -15.07 -14.66 -23.74
CA ALA A 367 -15.97 -15.61 -24.39
C ALA A 367 -17.35 -15.01 -24.68
N LEU A 368 -17.90 -14.24 -23.73
CA LEU A 368 -19.17 -13.55 -23.88
C LEU A 368 -19.10 -12.39 -24.87
N SER A 369 -18.01 -11.61 -24.85
CA SER A 369 -17.78 -10.54 -25.82
C SER A 369 -17.66 -11.09 -27.25
N ASN A 370 -16.96 -12.20 -27.44
CA ASN A 370 -16.83 -12.86 -28.73
C ASN A 370 -18.19 -13.34 -29.26
N TYR A 371 -19.04 -13.90 -28.39
CA TYR A 371 -20.39 -14.32 -28.77
C TYR A 371 -21.27 -13.14 -29.20
N LEU A 372 -21.19 -11.99 -28.51
CA LEU A 372 -21.96 -10.79 -28.88
C LEU A 372 -21.47 -10.13 -30.19
N GLY A 373 -20.23 -10.40 -30.59
CA GLY A 373 -19.64 -9.91 -31.83
C GLY A 373 -19.93 -10.77 -33.07
N GLN A 374 -20.53 -11.96 -32.88
CA GLN A 374 -21.05 -12.81 -33.95
C GLN A 374 -22.43 -12.31 -34.42
#